data_AF-A0A6L7WHI8-F1
#
_entry.id   AF-A0A6L7WHI8-F1
#
_cell.length_a   1.000
_cell.length_b   1.000
_cell.length_c   1.000
_cell.angle_alpha   90.00
_cell.angle_beta   90.00
_cell.angle_gamma   90.00
#
_symmetry.space_group_name_H-M   'P 1'
#
loop_
_entity.id
_entity.type
_entity.pdbx_description
1 polymer ?
#
loop_
_entity_poly.entity_id
_entity_poly.type
_entity_poly.pdbx_seq_one_letter_code
_entity_poly.pdbx_strand_id
1 'polypeptide(L)'
;MTHTDQLAMSDAEGNDLPDEALAELAAIEGEEPGDESAAAEASEELARLRADLDAEREARLAAVARYREAVLTAEPSLPPDLVAGESLAEVDASVEAARRAVAQIRERLAAEADEEASRGFPVGAPGRLEPSVEGMSAAEKIALGLERRAGA
;
A
#
# COMPACT_ATOMS: atom_id res chain seq x y z
N MET A 1 -31.51 66.40 28.87
CA MET A 1 -30.35 67.21 28.45
C MET A 1 -29.27 66.24 28.04
N THR A 2 -29.01 66.18 26.73
CA THR A 2 -28.08 65.29 26.05
C THR A 2 -26.65 65.77 26.26
N HIS A 3 -25.84 65.00 26.99
CA HIS A 3 -24.39 65.15 26.98
C HIS A 3 -23.87 64.06 26.03
N THR A 4 -23.73 64.43 24.76
CA THR A 4 -23.06 63.61 23.76
C THR A 4 -21.56 63.74 24.04
N ASP A 5 -20.99 62.71 24.63
CA ASP A 5 -19.56 62.53 24.83
C ASP A 5 -18.93 62.25 23.45
N GLN A 6 -18.45 63.31 22.79
CA GLN A 6 -17.59 63.20 21.60
C GLN A 6 -16.16 63.10 22.08
N LEU A 7 -15.60 61.88 22.03
CA LEU A 7 -14.17 61.63 22.17
C LEU A 7 -13.42 62.36 21.04
N ALA A 8 -12.93 63.57 21.32
CA ALA A 8 -12.11 64.34 20.38
C ALA A 8 -10.74 63.66 20.22
N MET A 9 -10.46 63.17 19.01
CA MET A 9 -9.14 62.69 18.61
C MET A 9 -8.27 63.93 18.34
N SER A 10 -7.31 64.19 19.23
CA SER A 10 -6.38 65.33 19.14
C SER A 10 -5.01 64.89 18.61
N ASP A 11 -4.29 65.78 17.93
CA ASP A 11 -2.92 65.52 17.47
C ASP A 11 -1.90 65.45 18.63
N ALA A 12 -0.63 65.17 18.31
CA ALA A 12 0.45 65.05 19.30
C ALA A 12 0.72 66.37 20.07
N GLU A 13 0.15 67.49 19.61
CA GLU A 13 0.25 68.82 20.19
C GLU A 13 -1.04 69.24 20.93
N GLY A 14 -2.03 68.35 21.02
CA GLY A 14 -3.27 68.54 21.76
C GLY A 14 -4.28 69.45 21.06
N ASN A 15 -4.10 69.70 19.76
CA ASN A 15 -5.06 70.46 18.96
C ASN A 15 -6.08 69.51 18.33
N ASP A 16 -7.32 69.98 18.21
CA ASP A 16 -8.37 69.21 17.55
C ASP A 16 -7.98 68.95 16.09
N LEU A 17 -8.10 67.70 15.65
CA LEU A 17 -7.83 67.35 14.26
C LEU A 17 -8.80 68.13 13.35
N PRO A 18 -8.31 68.70 12.23
CA PRO A 18 -9.19 69.41 11.31
C PRO A 18 -10.26 68.45 10.76
N ASP A 19 -11.47 68.96 10.56
CA ASP A 19 -12.63 68.19 10.10
C ASP A 19 -12.35 67.39 8.80
N GLU A 20 -11.45 67.90 7.96
CA GLU A 20 -10.99 67.23 6.73
C GLU A 20 -10.19 65.95 7.02
N ALA A 21 -9.30 65.97 8.02
CA ALA A 21 -8.53 64.80 8.43
C ALA A 21 -9.39 63.76 9.15
N LEU A 22 -10.39 64.20 9.93
CA LEU A 22 -11.37 63.30 10.55
C LEU A 22 -12.27 62.64 9.48
N ALA A 23 -12.64 63.39 8.43
CA ALA A 23 -13.39 62.86 7.31
C ALA A 23 -12.58 61.86 6.46
N GLU A 24 -11.28 62.10 6.26
CA GLU A 24 -10.38 61.19 5.56
C GLU A 24 -10.17 59.87 6.31
N LEU A 25 -9.95 59.92 7.63
CA LEU A 25 -9.85 58.73 8.48
C LEU A 25 -11.15 57.90 8.48
N ALA A 26 -12.31 58.56 8.60
CA ALA A 26 -13.61 57.89 8.55
C ALA A 26 -13.90 57.26 7.17
N ALA A 27 -13.35 57.81 6.09
CA ALA A 27 -13.47 57.23 4.75
C ALA A 27 -12.61 55.96 4.61
N ILE A 28 -11.36 55.99 5.08
CA ILE A 28 -10.45 54.83 5.08
C ILE A 28 -11.01 53.69 5.95
N GLU A 29 -11.47 54.01 7.15
CA GLU A 29 -12.07 53.05 8.09
C GLU A 29 -13.41 52.47 7.56
N GLY A 30 -14.08 53.19 6.65
CA GLY A 30 -15.28 52.74 5.93
C GLY A 30 -15.00 51.85 4.70
N GLU A 31 -13.78 51.85 4.17
CA GLU A 31 -13.34 51.01 3.04
C GLU A 31 -12.73 49.65 3.47
N GLU A 32 -12.06 49.60 4.63
CA GLU A 32 -11.54 48.38 5.27
C GLU A 32 -12.56 47.22 5.52
N PRO A 33 -13.84 47.44 5.93
CA PRO A 33 -14.77 46.33 6.18
C PRO A 33 -15.11 45.52 4.93
N GLY A 34 -14.98 46.12 3.74
CA GLY A 34 -15.15 45.41 2.47
C GLY A 34 -14.01 44.42 2.20
N ASP A 35 -12.78 44.81 2.53
CA ASP A 35 -11.58 44.01 2.33
C ASP A 35 -11.47 42.87 3.36
N GLU A 36 -11.83 43.10 4.62
CA GLU A 36 -11.84 42.04 5.64
C GLU A 36 -12.95 41.00 5.36
N SER A 37 -14.14 41.45 4.92
CA SER A 37 -15.22 40.55 4.49
C SER A 37 -14.84 39.74 3.26
N ALA A 38 -14.23 40.37 2.24
CA ALA A 38 -13.78 39.68 1.03
C ALA A 38 -12.65 38.68 1.33
N ALA A 39 -11.73 39.02 2.24
CA ALA A 39 -10.68 38.12 2.69
C ALA A 39 -11.25 36.91 3.47
N ALA A 40 -12.26 37.13 4.32
CA ALA A 40 -12.95 36.07 5.02
C ALA A 40 -13.67 35.11 4.06
N GLU A 41 -14.42 35.63 3.09
CA GLU A 41 -15.11 34.84 2.06
C GLU A 41 -14.13 34.02 1.21
N ALA A 42 -13.04 34.64 0.73
CA ALA A 42 -12.00 33.93 -0.01
C ALA A 42 -11.31 32.84 0.82
N SER A 43 -11.09 33.08 2.12
CA SER A 43 -10.51 32.08 3.01
C SER A 43 -11.43 30.87 3.22
N GLU A 44 -12.73 31.11 3.31
CA GLU A 44 -13.74 30.06 3.44
C GLU A 44 -13.85 29.24 2.14
N GLU A 45 -13.85 29.91 0.98
CA GLU A 45 -13.85 29.24 -0.32
C GLU A 45 -12.60 28.36 -0.49
N LEU A 46 -11.42 28.87 -0.14
CA LEU A 46 -10.18 28.09 -0.17
C LEU A 46 -10.23 26.89 0.79
N ALA A 47 -10.82 27.05 1.97
CA ALA A 47 -10.99 25.95 2.91
C ALA A 47 -11.92 24.86 2.35
N ARG A 48 -13.02 25.25 1.71
CA ARG A 48 -13.95 24.32 1.06
C ARG A 48 -13.29 23.59 -0.11
N LEU A 49 -12.62 24.31 -1.01
CA LEU A 49 -11.91 23.70 -2.15
C LEU A 49 -10.82 22.73 -1.72
N ARG A 50 -10.11 23.02 -0.62
CA ARG A 50 -9.13 22.10 -0.03
C ARG A 50 -9.79 20.83 0.49
N ALA A 51 -10.90 20.97 1.23
CA ALA A 51 -11.64 19.83 1.75
C ALA A 51 -12.18 18.95 0.60
N ASP A 52 -12.72 19.55 -0.46
CA ASP A 52 -13.21 18.82 -1.64
C ASP A 52 -12.07 18.09 -2.36
N LEU A 53 -10.91 18.74 -2.53
CA LEU A 53 -9.74 18.13 -3.17
C LEU A 53 -9.22 16.93 -2.37
N ASP A 54 -9.18 17.04 -1.04
CA ASP A 54 -8.73 15.97 -0.17
C ASP A 54 -9.74 14.80 -0.16
N ALA A 55 -11.04 15.09 -0.14
CA ALA A 55 -12.08 14.07 -0.27
C ALA A 55 -11.99 13.31 -1.61
N GLU A 56 -11.77 14.02 -2.72
CA GLU A 56 -11.57 13.39 -4.04
C GLU A 56 -10.30 12.55 -4.10
N ARG A 57 -9.21 13.00 -3.46
CA ARG A 57 -7.97 12.21 -3.34
C ARG A 57 -8.21 10.91 -2.57
N GLU A 58 -8.90 10.97 -1.45
CA GLU A 58 -9.24 9.79 -0.65
C GLU A 58 -10.13 8.82 -1.43
N ALA A 59 -11.18 9.34 -2.08
CA ALA A 59 -12.07 8.55 -2.92
C ALA A 59 -11.31 7.84 -4.07
N ARG A 60 -10.38 8.55 -4.71
CA ARG A 60 -9.51 8.01 -5.76
C ARG A 60 -8.61 6.90 -5.24
N LEU A 61 -7.93 7.11 -4.11
CA LEU A 61 -7.07 6.09 -3.50
C LEU A 61 -7.88 4.84 -3.09
N ALA A 62 -9.07 5.03 -2.51
CA ALA A 62 -9.97 3.95 -2.16
C ALA A 62 -10.49 3.17 -3.39
N ALA A 63 -10.73 3.86 -4.51
CA ALA A 63 -11.10 3.21 -5.76
C ALA A 63 -9.95 2.37 -6.34
N VAL A 64 -8.73 2.90 -6.32
CA VAL A 64 -7.52 2.17 -6.77
C VAL A 64 -7.25 0.95 -5.90
N ALA A 65 -7.38 1.07 -4.57
CA ALA A 65 -7.23 -0.06 -3.66
C ALA A 65 -8.25 -1.18 -3.94
N ARG A 66 -9.53 -0.84 -4.12
CA ARG A 66 -10.58 -1.80 -4.48
C ARG A 66 -10.33 -2.45 -5.84
N TYR A 67 -9.84 -1.69 -6.80
CA TYR A 67 -9.47 -2.24 -8.11
C TYR A 67 -8.36 -3.29 -7.98
N ARG A 68 -7.30 -2.98 -7.23
CA ARG A 68 -6.22 -3.92 -6.94
C ARG A 68 -6.74 -5.20 -6.28
N GLU A 69 -7.60 -5.09 -5.27
CA GLU A 69 -8.21 -6.25 -4.61
C GLU A 69 -9.05 -7.09 -5.57
N ALA A 70 -9.83 -6.46 -6.45
CA ALA A 70 -10.61 -7.15 -7.46
C ALA A 70 -9.72 -7.95 -8.43
N VAL A 71 -8.60 -7.37 -8.88
CA VAL A 71 -7.63 -8.05 -9.74
C VAL A 71 -6.99 -9.24 -9.02
N LEU A 72 -6.55 -9.07 -7.77
CA LEU A 72 -5.94 -10.15 -6.98
C LEU A 72 -6.93 -11.28 -6.69
N THR A 73 -8.21 -10.96 -6.52
CA THR A 73 -9.28 -11.95 -6.36
C THR A 73 -9.53 -12.71 -7.66
N ALA A 74 -9.50 -12.02 -8.80
CA ALA A 74 -9.67 -12.65 -10.12
C ALA A 74 -8.48 -13.54 -10.50
N GLU A 75 -7.27 -13.17 -10.08
CA GLU A 75 -6.04 -13.92 -10.35
C GLU A 75 -5.24 -14.23 -9.07
N PRO A 76 -5.67 -15.23 -8.27
CA PRO A 76 -5.02 -15.60 -7.00
C PRO A 76 -3.57 -16.09 -7.15
N SER A 77 -3.15 -16.36 -8.39
CA SER A 77 -1.82 -16.84 -8.71
C SER A 77 -0.78 -15.72 -8.83
N LEU A 78 -1.24 -14.46 -8.84
CA LEU A 78 -0.37 -13.29 -8.78
C LEU A 78 -0.04 -12.94 -7.33
N PRO A 79 1.25 -12.79 -6.99
CA PRO A 79 1.65 -12.31 -5.67
C PRO A 79 1.16 -10.87 -5.42
N PRO A 80 0.55 -10.57 -4.25
CA PRO A 80 0.05 -9.25 -3.94
C PRO A 80 1.16 -8.19 -3.90
N ASP A 81 2.36 -8.59 -3.49
CA ASP A 81 3.53 -7.70 -3.40
C ASP A 81 4.02 -7.19 -4.78
N LEU A 82 3.61 -7.85 -5.87
CA LEU A 82 3.97 -7.44 -7.24
C LEU A 82 2.94 -6.53 -7.90
N VAL A 83 1.79 -6.28 -7.25
CA VAL A 83 0.74 -5.40 -7.78
C VAL A 83 0.70 -4.11 -6.97
N ALA A 84 1.41 -3.09 -7.45
CA ALA A 84 1.53 -1.78 -6.80
C ALA A 84 1.07 -0.64 -7.73
N GLY A 85 0.79 0.53 -7.15
CA GLY A 85 0.41 1.74 -7.89
C GLY A 85 -0.60 2.61 -7.13
N GLU A 86 -0.54 3.91 -7.38
CA GLU A 86 -1.48 4.90 -6.84
C GLU A 86 -2.52 5.35 -7.87
N SER A 87 -2.40 4.90 -9.12
CA SER A 87 -3.34 5.14 -10.20
C SER A 87 -3.75 3.82 -10.88
N LEU A 88 -4.89 3.83 -11.57
CA LEU A 88 -5.37 2.67 -12.34
C LEU A 88 -4.33 2.21 -13.37
N ALA A 89 -3.72 3.16 -14.09
CA ALA A 89 -2.73 2.87 -15.11
C ALA A 89 -1.45 2.24 -14.53
N GLU A 90 -1.00 2.70 -13.36
CA GLU A 90 0.14 2.09 -12.66
C GLU A 90 -0.19 0.67 -12.20
N VAL A 91 -1.38 0.45 -11.64
CA VAL A 91 -1.83 -0.88 -11.23
C VAL A 91 -1.86 -1.80 -12.45
N ASP A 92 -2.43 -1.38 -13.57
CA ASP A 92 -2.47 -2.19 -14.81
C ASP A 92 -1.07 -2.53 -15.32
N ALA A 93 -0.16 -1.55 -15.34
CA ALA A 93 1.22 -1.78 -15.72
C ALA A 93 1.93 -2.76 -14.77
N SER A 94 1.67 -2.65 -13.46
CA SER A 94 2.21 -3.55 -12.44
C SER A 94 1.65 -4.96 -12.57
N VAL A 95 0.36 -5.12 -12.86
CA VAL A 95 -0.28 -6.41 -13.11
C VAL A 95 0.34 -7.10 -14.32
N GLU A 96 0.52 -6.37 -15.43
CA GLU A 96 1.19 -6.90 -16.62
C GLU A 96 2.65 -7.30 -16.36
N ALA A 97 3.37 -6.53 -15.54
CA ALA A 97 4.72 -6.89 -15.11
C ALA A 97 4.72 -8.15 -14.23
N ALA A 98 3.80 -8.24 -13.26
CA ALA A 98 3.65 -9.38 -12.37
C ALA A 98 3.32 -10.67 -13.15
N ARG A 99 2.39 -10.60 -14.10
CA ARG A 99 2.03 -11.72 -14.99
C ARG A 99 3.25 -12.26 -15.74
N ARG A 100 4.05 -11.36 -16.33
CA ARG A 100 5.28 -11.75 -17.05
C ARG A 100 6.31 -12.39 -16.12
N ALA A 101 6.52 -11.83 -14.93
CA ALA A 101 7.46 -12.38 -13.96
C ALA A 101 7.03 -13.78 -13.50
N VAL A 102 5.75 -13.96 -13.15
CA VAL A 102 5.20 -15.25 -12.72
C VAL A 102 5.28 -16.28 -13.83
N ALA A 103 4.99 -15.91 -15.08
CA ALA A 103 5.13 -16.80 -16.23
C ALA A 103 6.57 -17.28 -16.41
N GLN A 104 7.54 -16.36 -16.34
CA GLN A 104 8.97 -16.69 -16.46
C GLN A 104 9.45 -17.61 -15.32
N ILE A 105 8.99 -17.38 -14.09
CA ILE A 105 9.32 -18.23 -12.94
C ILE A 105 8.76 -19.64 -13.14
N ARG A 106 7.51 -19.76 -13.61
CA ARG A 106 6.89 -21.06 -13.90
C ARG A 106 7.64 -21.82 -14.98
N GLU A 107 8.04 -21.14 -16.05
CA GLU A 107 8.82 -21.74 -17.13
C GLU A 107 10.16 -22.27 -16.62
N ARG A 108 10.89 -21.48 -15.81
CA ARG A 108 12.16 -21.94 -15.21
C ARG A 108 11.97 -23.14 -14.29
N LEU A 109 10.97 -23.11 -13.41
CA LEU A 109 10.70 -24.22 -12.50
C LEU A 109 10.29 -25.49 -13.25
N ALA A 110 9.53 -25.37 -14.33
CA ALA A 110 9.18 -26.51 -15.18
C ALA A 110 10.43 -27.11 -15.85
N ALA A 111 11.30 -26.27 -16.41
CA ALA A 111 12.56 -26.73 -17.00
C ALA A 111 13.47 -27.41 -15.98
N GLU A 112 13.60 -26.86 -14.77
CA GLU A 112 14.39 -27.45 -13.68
C GLU A 112 13.81 -28.81 -13.25
N ALA A 113 12.48 -28.93 -13.12
CA ALA A 113 11.82 -30.18 -12.78
C ALA A 113 12.00 -31.26 -13.87
N ASP A 114 11.93 -30.88 -15.15
CA ASP A 114 12.16 -31.78 -16.28
C ASP A 114 13.61 -32.27 -16.33
N GLU A 115 14.58 -31.39 -16.03
CA GLU A 115 16.00 -31.74 -15.92
C GLU A 115 16.29 -32.69 -14.74
N GLU A 116 15.67 -32.47 -13.58
CA GLU A 116 15.81 -33.35 -12.42
C GLU A 116 15.18 -34.72 -12.66
N ALA A 117 14.00 -34.76 -13.27
CA ALA A 117 13.36 -36.01 -13.67
C ALA A 117 14.22 -36.78 -14.69
N SER A 118 14.86 -36.07 -15.62
CA SER A 118 15.74 -36.66 -16.65
C SER A 118 17.08 -37.15 -16.10
N ARG A 119 17.61 -36.51 -15.04
CA ARG A 119 18.86 -36.95 -14.39
C ARG A 119 18.72 -38.30 -13.71
N GLY A 120 17.50 -38.70 -13.33
CA GLY A 120 17.22 -39.96 -12.64
C GLY A 120 17.84 -40.02 -11.24
N PHE A 121 17.10 -40.55 -10.27
CA PHE A 121 17.72 -40.86 -8.97
C PHE A 121 18.74 -41.99 -9.18
N PRO A 122 19.98 -41.89 -8.67
CA PRO A 122 20.92 -43.00 -8.71
C PRO A 122 20.32 -44.17 -7.93
N VAL A 123 19.84 -45.18 -8.65
CA VAL A 123 19.35 -46.45 -8.12
C VAL A 123 20.58 -47.28 -7.70
N GLY A 124 21.31 -46.79 -6.70
CA GLY A 124 22.70 -47.17 -6.46
C GLY A 124 23.02 -47.69 -5.06
N ALA A 125 22.05 -47.73 -4.14
CA ALA A 125 22.22 -48.53 -2.94
C ALA A 125 21.76 -49.96 -3.28
N PRO A 126 22.66 -50.95 -3.42
CA PRO A 126 22.21 -52.34 -3.45
C PRO A 126 21.38 -52.56 -2.19
N GLY A 127 20.10 -52.91 -2.38
CA GLY A 127 19.25 -53.33 -1.27
C GLY A 127 19.99 -54.40 -0.47
N ARG A 128 19.85 -54.41 0.86
CA ARG A 128 20.46 -55.47 1.68
C ARG A 128 20.07 -56.81 1.08
N LEU A 129 21.02 -57.47 0.43
CA LEU A 129 20.87 -58.82 -0.07
C LEU A 129 20.83 -59.71 1.16
N GLU A 130 19.62 -60.06 1.58
CA GLU A 130 19.44 -61.15 2.52
C GLU A 130 20.07 -62.41 1.91
N PRO A 131 20.84 -63.20 2.68
CA PRO A 131 21.39 -64.46 2.19
C PRO A 131 20.27 -65.33 1.61
N SER A 132 20.47 -65.86 0.41
CA SER A 132 19.46 -66.71 -0.24
C SER A 132 19.20 -67.95 0.62
N VAL A 133 17.92 -68.23 0.84
CA VAL A 133 17.42 -69.42 1.56
C VAL A 133 16.87 -70.48 0.60
N GLU A 134 17.06 -70.29 -0.71
CA GLU A 134 16.69 -71.27 -1.73
C GLU A 134 17.65 -72.47 -1.65
N GLY A 135 17.08 -73.68 -1.54
CA GLY A 135 17.84 -74.92 -1.36
C GLY A 135 18.02 -75.36 0.09
N MET A 136 17.76 -74.50 1.09
CA MET A 136 17.80 -74.91 2.50
C MET A 136 16.56 -75.74 2.87
N SER A 137 16.78 -76.83 3.58
CA SER A 137 15.72 -77.59 4.23
C SER A 137 15.04 -76.78 5.34
N ALA A 138 13.87 -77.23 5.78
CA ALA A 138 13.13 -76.56 6.86
C ALA A 138 13.95 -76.46 8.15
N ALA A 139 14.73 -77.49 8.49
CA ALA A 139 15.58 -77.50 9.68
C ALA A 139 16.70 -76.45 9.59
N GLU A 140 17.33 -76.30 8.42
CA GLU A 140 18.42 -75.35 8.19
C GLU A 140 17.92 -73.90 8.21
N LYS A 141 16.71 -73.63 7.72
CA LYS A 141 16.06 -72.31 7.81
C LYS A 141 15.77 -71.92 9.26
N ILE A 142 15.33 -72.88 10.08
CA ILE A 142 15.04 -72.65 11.50
C ILE A 142 16.33 -72.33 12.26
N ALA A 143 17.40 -73.11 12.05
CA ALA A 143 18.70 -72.87 12.67
C ALA A 143 19.24 -71.48 12.33
N LEU A 144 19.23 -71.11 11.05
CA LEU A 144 19.65 -69.78 10.58
C LEU A 144 18.84 -68.64 11.23
N GLY A 145 17.54 -68.82 11.41
CA GLY A 145 16.67 -67.85 12.07
C GLY A 145 16.92 -67.70 13.57
N LEU A 146 17.32 -68.78 14.25
CA LEU A 146 17.68 -68.76 15.68
C LEU A 146 19.05 -68.11 15.91
N GLU A 147 20.03 -68.39 15.05
CA GLU A 147 21.36 -67.77 15.10
C GLU A 147 21.30 -66.26 14.88
N ARG A 148 20.54 -65.79 13.89
CA ARG A 148 20.35 -64.36 13.63
C ARG A 148 19.65 -63.62 14.77
N ARG A 149 18.81 -64.31 15.55
CA ARG A 149 18.10 -63.73 16.71
C ARG A 149 18.98 -63.66 17.96
N ALA A 150 19.94 -64.57 18.10
CA ALA A 150 20.85 -64.61 19.24
C ALA A 150 22.07 -63.69 19.08
N GLY A 151 22.39 -63.28 17.85
CA GLY A 151 23.50 -62.37 17.52
C GLY A 151 23.11 -60.89 17.36
N ALA A 152 21.89 -60.50 17.74
CA ALA A 152 21.39 -59.12 17.81
C ALA A 152 21.14 -58.73 19.26
#